data_AF-A0A6J6LTC6-F1
#
_entry.id   AF-A0A6J6LTC6-F1
#
_cell.length_a   1.000
_cell.length_b   1.000
_cell.length_c   1.000
_cell.angle_alpha   90.00
_cell.angle_beta   90.00
_cell.angle_gamma   90.00
#
_symmetry.space_group_name_H-M   'P 1'
#
loop_
_entity.id
_entity.type
_entity.pdbx_description
1 polymer ?
#
loop_
_entity_poly.entity_id
_entity_poly.type
_entity_poly.pdbx_seq_one_letter_code
_entity_poly.pdbx_strand_id
1 'polypeptide(L)'
;MVIGFDTEEVCAAVEAAFSSYIVRHSDIPIAAHDARPAFSLTLATSNVDERGIKPLHLLYRGGEVVVSGRNASRVLNALAPYLAFHGDLSGAGVVAIPGLVVAKAGTNPGEPVMLLQAAARLTGREQRLAKAGLMVADSPAIWLDPVTNEVVVGAPGVSFDSSSLMSLAKGFPRLGADISLLSPGRYPVHAVSARGAHDPLSALLAFAPPSEGWPLAESGLEALDALLDRVEIIEGNDIRG
;
A
#
# COMPACT_ATOMS: atom_id res chain seq x y z
N MET A 1 -7.73 19.27 -4.92
CA MET A 1 -6.60 18.44 -4.47
C MET A 1 -5.34 19.11 -4.93
N VAL A 2 -4.45 19.51 -4.01
CA VAL A 2 -3.15 20.09 -4.37
C VAL A 2 -2.12 18.98 -4.28
N ILE A 3 -1.48 18.63 -5.39
CA ILE A 3 -0.32 17.74 -5.41
C ILE A 3 0.91 18.57 -5.72
N GLY A 4 1.88 18.56 -4.81
CA GLY A 4 3.19 19.19 -5.03
C GLY A 4 4.21 18.19 -5.57
N PHE A 5 4.99 18.60 -6.57
CA PHE A 5 6.01 17.78 -7.21
C PHE A 5 7.33 18.54 -7.31
N ASP A 6 8.43 17.80 -7.27
CA ASP A 6 9.77 18.36 -7.39
C ASP A 6 10.13 18.77 -8.85
N THR A 7 9.40 18.26 -9.85
CA THR A 7 9.62 18.59 -11.28
C THR A 7 8.32 18.74 -12.07
N GLU A 8 8.34 19.57 -13.12
CA GLU A 8 7.19 19.78 -14.03
C GLU A 8 6.77 18.50 -14.77
N GLU A 9 7.72 17.63 -15.11
CA GLU A 9 7.45 16.36 -15.80
C GLU A 9 6.65 15.38 -14.94
N VAL A 10 7.01 15.25 -13.66
CA VAL A 10 6.26 14.44 -12.68
C VAL A 10 4.87 15.02 -12.51
N CYS A 11 4.75 16.35 -12.44
CA CYS A 11 3.46 17.03 -12.36
C CYS A 11 2.57 16.66 -13.54
N ALA A 12 3.05 16.84 -14.78
CA ALA A 12 2.28 16.55 -15.98
C ALA A 12 1.82 15.08 -16.07
N ALA A 13 2.68 14.13 -15.71
CA ALA A 13 2.34 12.70 -15.74
C ALA A 13 1.30 12.30 -14.68
N VAL A 14 1.40 12.85 -13.47
CA VAL A 14 0.40 12.62 -12.43
C VAL A 14 -0.91 13.36 -12.74
N GLU A 15 -0.83 14.56 -13.32
CA GLU A 15 -1.99 15.28 -13.84
C GLU A 15 -2.72 14.47 -14.93
N ALA A 16 -1.98 13.89 -15.86
CA ALA A 16 -2.56 13.03 -16.89
C ALA A 16 -3.25 11.80 -16.28
N ALA A 17 -2.58 11.10 -15.37
CA ALA A 17 -3.09 9.87 -14.76
C ALA A 17 -4.33 10.10 -13.89
N PHE A 18 -4.42 11.23 -13.19
CA PHE A 18 -5.49 11.52 -12.23
C PHE A 18 -6.32 12.76 -12.59
N SER A 19 -6.36 13.13 -13.87
CA SER A 19 -7.05 14.34 -14.36
C SER A 19 -8.49 14.47 -13.85
N SER A 20 -9.23 13.35 -13.79
CA SER A 20 -10.60 13.28 -13.27
C SER A 20 -10.76 13.56 -11.77
N TYR A 21 -9.66 13.54 -11.01
CA TYR A 21 -9.65 13.67 -9.55
C TYR A 21 -8.88 14.92 -9.07
N ILE A 22 -8.24 15.64 -9.98
CA ILE A 22 -7.47 16.84 -9.67
C ILE A 22 -8.38 18.06 -9.73
N VAL A 23 -8.49 18.74 -8.60
CA VAL A 23 -9.09 20.08 -8.52
C VAL A 23 -7.94 21.06 -8.36
N ARG A 24 -7.70 21.90 -9.37
CA ARG A 24 -6.64 22.92 -9.33
C ARG A 24 -6.93 23.92 -8.25
N HIS A 25 -5.89 24.42 -7.60
CA HIS A 25 -6.03 25.37 -6.49
C HIS A 25 -6.78 26.65 -6.90
N SER A 26 -6.62 27.09 -8.16
CA SER A 26 -7.35 28.22 -8.77
C SER A 26 -8.87 28.02 -8.82
N ASP A 27 -9.31 26.77 -8.80
CA ASP A 27 -10.71 26.40 -9.03
C ASP A 27 -11.43 26.12 -7.71
N ILE A 28 -10.72 26.22 -6.56
CA ILE A 28 -11.28 26.03 -5.23
C ILE A 28 -11.84 27.38 -4.75
N PRO A 29 -13.16 27.51 -4.52
CA PRO A 29 -13.74 28.71 -3.92
C PRO A 29 -13.05 29.05 -2.60
N ILE A 30 -12.79 30.34 -2.34
CA ILE A 30 -12.10 30.80 -1.11
C ILE A 30 -12.79 30.30 0.17
N ALA A 31 -14.12 30.11 0.14
CA ALA A 31 -14.90 29.57 1.25
C ALA A 31 -14.75 28.05 1.48
N ALA A 32 -14.12 27.32 0.55
CA ALA A 32 -13.91 25.87 0.61
C ALA A 32 -12.44 25.48 0.91
N HIS A 33 -11.61 26.44 1.38
CA HIS A 33 -10.20 26.24 1.71
C HIS A 33 -9.94 25.23 2.86
N ASP A 34 -10.99 24.72 3.51
CA ASP A 34 -10.90 23.62 4.50
C ASP A 34 -10.85 22.21 3.88
N ALA A 35 -10.97 22.06 2.55
CA ALA A 35 -11.01 20.77 1.89
C ALA A 35 -9.62 20.07 1.83
N ARG A 36 -9.27 19.29 2.87
CA ARG A 36 -8.15 18.31 2.83
C ARG A 36 -8.49 17.14 1.88
N PRO A 37 -7.53 16.51 1.16
CA PRO A 37 -6.11 16.31 1.50
C PRO A 37 -5.09 16.85 0.47
N ALA A 38 -3.93 17.31 0.96
CA ALA A 38 -2.76 17.65 0.15
C ALA A 38 -1.75 16.51 0.25
N PHE A 39 -1.71 15.69 -0.80
CA PHE A 39 -0.64 14.71 -1.00
C PHE A 39 0.57 15.42 -1.60
N SER A 40 1.77 15.03 -1.23
CA SER A 40 2.98 15.46 -1.95
C SER A 40 3.89 14.27 -2.19
N LEU A 41 4.63 14.34 -3.29
CA LEU A 41 5.50 13.28 -3.74
C LEU A 41 6.93 13.81 -3.83
N THR A 42 7.86 13.11 -3.20
CA THR A 42 9.29 13.35 -3.37
C THR A 42 9.92 12.16 -4.06
N LEU A 43 10.51 12.38 -5.23
CA LEU A 43 11.19 11.34 -5.98
C LEU A 43 12.68 11.67 -6.08
N ALA A 44 13.50 10.84 -5.44
CA ALA A 44 14.94 10.98 -5.52
C ALA A 44 15.45 10.81 -6.95
N THR A 45 16.23 11.78 -7.41
CA THR A 45 16.80 11.84 -8.77
C THR A 45 18.22 11.27 -8.85
N SER A 46 18.86 11.02 -7.70
CA SER A 46 20.22 10.48 -7.61
C SER A 46 20.30 9.26 -6.69
N ASN A 47 21.31 8.42 -6.90
CA ASN A 47 21.57 7.22 -6.08
C ASN A 47 22.07 7.53 -4.67
N VAL A 48 22.65 8.72 -4.48
CA VAL A 48 23.18 9.25 -3.23
C VAL A 48 22.89 10.74 -3.17
N ASP A 49 22.56 11.25 -1.99
CA ASP A 49 22.45 12.68 -1.74
C ASP A 49 23.83 13.33 -1.52
N GLU A 50 23.84 14.63 -1.25
CA GLU A 50 25.06 15.41 -0.98
C GLU A 50 25.87 14.89 0.23
N ARG A 51 25.26 14.05 1.07
CA ARG A 51 25.87 13.45 2.27
C ARG A 51 26.32 12.01 2.02
N GLY A 52 26.18 11.49 0.78
CA GLY A 52 26.49 10.11 0.44
C GLY A 52 25.45 9.10 0.93
N ILE A 53 24.30 9.57 1.42
CA ILE A 53 23.20 8.72 1.92
C ILE A 53 22.31 8.35 0.75
N LYS A 54 21.89 7.09 0.66
CA LYS A 54 20.90 6.67 -0.34
C LYS A 54 19.53 7.26 0.02
N PRO A 55 18.97 8.16 -0.80
CA PRO A 55 17.68 8.77 -0.51
C PRO A 55 16.53 7.75 -0.64
N LEU A 56 15.31 8.18 -0.31
CA LEU A 56 14.09 7.41 -0.49
C LEU A 56 13.11 8.18 -1.37
N HIS A 57 12.25 7.45 -2.07
CA HIS A 57 11.03 8.00 -2.64
C HIS A 57 9.97 8.05 -1.54
N LEU A 58 9.22 9.15 -1.46
CA LEU A 58 8.32 9.42 -0.36
C LEU A 58 6.97 9.92 -0.89
N LEU A 59 5.89 9.37 -0.34
CA LEU A 59 4.54 9.91 -0.46
C LEU A 59 4.16 10.48 0.90
N TYR A 60 3.74 11.74 0.90
CA TYR A 60 3.29 12.45 2.09
C TYR A 60 1.80 12.70 2.06
N ARG A 61 1.20 12.78 3.24
CA ARG A 61 -0.16 13.27 3.45
C ARG A 61 -0.16 14.20 4.65
N GLY A 62 -0.52 15.47 4.45
CA GLY A 62 -0.64 16.43 5.55
C GLY A 62 0.65 16.59 6.37
N GLY A 63 1.81 16.43 5.75
CA GLY A 63 3.14 16.50 6.38
C GLY A 63 3.68 15.17 6.91
N GLU A 64 2.89 14.09 6.91
CA GLU A 64 3.36 12.77 7.36
C GLU A 64 3.77 11.89 6.18
N VAL A 65 4.89 11.19 6.29
CA VAL A 65 5.27 10.13 5.34
C VAL A 65 4.31 8.96 5.52
N VAL A 66 3.54 8.67 4.46
CA VAL A 66 2.58 7.56 4.43
C VAL A 66 3.10 6.37 3.64
N VAL A 67 3.96 6.60 2.65
CA VAL A 67 4.70 5.54 1.95
C VAL A 67 6.13 5.98 1.75
N SER A 68 7.07 5.09 2.01
CA SER A 68 8.50 5.28 1.76
C SER A 68 9.07 4.05 1.08
N GLY A 69 9.85 4.24 0.03
CA GLY A 69 10.40 3.12 -0.74
C GLY A 69 11.70 3.48 -1.47
N ARG A 70 12.39 2.44 -1.94
CA ARG A 70 13.60 2.54 -2.78
C ARG A 70 13.28 2.38 -4.27
N ASN A 71 12.01 2.16 -4.59
CA ASN A 71 11.49 2.03 -5.93
C ASN A 71 10.41 3.11 -6.19
N ALA A 72 10.63 3.98 -7.17
CA ALA A 72 9.66 5.01 -7.54
C ALA A 72 8.29 4.44 -7.95
N SER A 73 8.26 3.30 -8.63
CA SER A 73 7.01 2.63 -9.04
C SER A 73 6.12 2.29 -7.85
N ARG A 74 6.72 1.87 -6.72
CA ARG A 74 6.01 1.55 -5.47
C ARG A 74 5.26 2.78 -4.96
N VAL A 75 5.98 3.89 -4.81
CA VAL A 75 5.43 5.13 -4.24
C VAL A 75 4.39 5.75 -5.17
N LEU A 76 4.64 5.75 -6.49
CA LEU A 76 3.68 6.23 -7.48
C LEU A 76 2.40 5.41 -7.51
N ASN A 77 2.49 4.07 -7.49
CA ASN A 77 1.31 3.20 -7.46
C ASN A 77 0.51 3.33 -6.16
N ALA A 78 1.17 3.64 -5.04
CA ALA A 78 0.48 3.83 -3.78
C ALA A 78 -0.36 5.12 -3.74
N LEU A 79 -0.16 6.08 -4.66
CA LEU A 79 -0.99 7.27 -4.71
C LEU A 79 -2.47 6.92 -4.91
N ALA A 80 -2.79 6.02 -5.85
CA ALA A 80 -4.16 5.66 -6.18
C ALA A 80 -4.99 5.09 -5.00
N PRO A 81 -4.53 4.06 -4.24
CA PRO A 81 -5.27 3.56 -3.08
C PRO A 81 -5.41 4.62 -1.97
N TYR A 82 -4.43 5.50 -1.81
CA TYR A 82 -4.53 6.62 -0.87
C TYR A 82 -5.55 7.67 -1.31
N LEU A 83 -5.71 7.91 -2.62
CA LEU A 83 -6.78 8.73 -3.16
C LEU A 83 -8.15 8.08 -2.96
N ALA A 84 -8.27 6.78 -3.26
CA ALA A 84 -9.50 6.01 -3.05
C ALA A 84 -10.00 6.10 -1.61
N PHE A 85 -9.10 6.05 -0.62
CA PHE A 85 -9.44 6.17 0.80
C PHE A 85 -10.01 7.51 1.24
N HIS A 86 -9.83 8.56 0.43
CA HIS A 86 -10.43 9.87 0.67
C HIS A 86 -11.53 10.24 -0.32
N GLY A 87 -11.81 9.36 -1.29
CA GLY A 87 -12.91 9.51 -2.23
C GLY A 87 -14.23 8.99 -1.67
N ASP A 88 -15.29 9.19 -2.45
CA ASP A 88 -16.56 8.50 -2.21
C ASP A 88 -16.48 7.06 -2.71
N LEU A 89 -16.57 6.11 -1.78
CA LEU A 89 -16.53 4.66 -2.06
C LEU A 89 -17.93 4.04 -2.12
N SER A 90 -19.00 4.84 -2.03
CA SER A 90 -20.38 4.35 -1.94
C SER A 90 -20.81 3.45 -3.10
N GLY A 91 -20.21 3.61 -4.29
CA GLY A 91 -20.41 2.75 -5.45
C GLY A 91 -19.46 1.55 -5.58
N ALA A 92 -18.43 1.42 -4.75
CA ALA A 92 -17.40 0.40 -4.89
C ALA A 92 -17.76 -0.95 -4.24
N GLY A 93 -18.79 -0.99 -3.38
CA GLY A 93 -19.23 -2.23 -2.72
C GLY A 93 -18.21 -2.81 -1.73
N VAL A 94 -17.27 -2.00 -1.25
CA VAL A 94 -16.22 -2.43 -0.30
C VAL A 94 -16.32 -1.69 1.02
N VAL A 95 -15.83 -2.33 2.08
CA VAL A 95 -15.66 -1.76 3.41
C VAL A 95 -14.18 -1.47 3.65
N ALA A 96 -13.88 -0.28 4.15
CA ALA A 96 -12.54 0.11 4.56
C ALA A 96 -12.28 -0.33 6.00
N ILE A 97 -11.27 -1.16 6.23
CA ILE A 97 -10.90 -1.62 7.58
C ILE A 97 -9.45 -1.27 7.87
N PRO A 98 -9.14 -0.62 9.00
CA PRO A 98 -7.74 -0.36 9.38
C PRO A 98 -6.95 -1.66 9.50
N GLY A 99 -5.89 -1.79 8.71
CA GLY A 99 -5.07 -2.99 8.71
C GLY A 99 -4.16 -3.08 7.49
N LEU A 100 -3.51 -4.23 7.37
CA LEU A 100 -2.55 -4.56 6.33
C LEU A 100 -2.91 -5.90 5.69
N VAL A 101 -2.77 -5.98 4.37
CA VAL A 101 -2.89 -7.22 3.62
C VAL A 101 -1.50 -7.78 3.38
N VAL A 102 -1.28 -9.05 3.73
CA VAL A 102 -0.02 -9.75 3.51
C VAL A 102 -0.25 -11.07 2.76
N ALA A 103 0.73 -11.46 1.96
CA ALA A 103 0.72 -12.71 1.22
C ALA A 103 2.12 -13.29 1.07
N LYS A 104 2.22 -14.51 0.53
CA LYS A 104 3.51 -15.10 0.18
C LYS A 104 4.05 -14.47 -1.11
N ALA A 105 5.36 -14.54 -1.29
CA ALA A 105 6.00 -14.14 -2.54
C ALA A 105 5.43 -14.95 -3.71
N GLY A 106 5.10 -14.24 -4.79
CA GLY A 106 4.49 -14.83 -5.99
C GLY A 106 2.97 -14.95 -5.95
N THR A 107 2.30 -14.50 -4.88
CA THR A 107 0.82 -14.55 -4.80
C THR A 107 0.17 -13.71 -5.89
N ASN A 108 -0.71 -14.35 -6.67
CA ASN A 108 -1.46 -13.73 -7.76
C ASN A 108 -2.93 -13.45 -7.39
N PRO A 109 -3.64 -12.55 -8.10
CA PRO A 109 -5.08 -12.38 -7.90
C PRO A 109 -5.83 -13.71 -7.97
N GLY A 110 -6.79 -13.91 -7.06
CA GLY A 110 -7.52 -15.16 -6.85
C GLY A 110 -6.86 -16.12 -5.85
N GLU A 111 -5.63 -15.84 -5.41
CA GLU A 111 -4.94 -16.64 -4.40
C GLU A 111 -5.11 -16.08 -2.98
N PRO A 112 -5.03 -16.93 -1.95
CA PRO A 112 -5.32 -16.53 -0.57
C PRO A 112 -4.36 -15.49 0.01
N VAL A 113 -4.92 -14.57 0.79
CA VAL A 113 -4.17 -13.56 1.55
C VAL A 113 -4.52 -13.60 3.04
N MET A 114 -3.66 -13.00 3.85
CA MET A 114 -3.86 -12.80 5.28
C MET A 114 -4.11 -11.32 5.59
N LEU A 115 -5.05 -11.08 6.48
CA LEU A 115 -5.34 -9.76 7.04
C LEU A 115 -4.65 -9.61 8.39
N LEU A 116 -3.81 -8.61 8.49
CA LEU A 116 -3.19 -8.21 9.74
C LEU A 116 -3.87 -6.97 10.26
N GLN A 117 -4.53 -7.09 11.41
CA GLN A 117 -4.97 -5.92 12.15
C GLN A 117 -3.75 -5.18 12.68
N ALA A 118 -3.29 -4.19 11.93
CA ALA A 118 -2.22 -3.31 12.32
C ALA A 118 -2.57 -1.87 11.95
N ALA A 119 -2.62 -1.00 12.96
CA ALA A 119 -2.51 0.45 12.76
C ALA A 119 -1.05 0.88 12.48
N ALA A 120 -0.12 -0.07 12.47
CA ALA A 120 1.30 0.20 12.39
C ALA A 120 1.74 0.37 10.93
N ARG A 121 2.32 1.54 10.65
CA ARG A 121 3.04 1.79 9.40
C ARG A 121 4.09 0.69 9.19
N LEU A 122 4.24 0.25 7.95
CA LEU A 122 5.26 -0.72 7.56
C LEU A 122 6.69 -0.25 7.83
N THR A 123 6.87 1.06 8.04
CA THR A 123 8.16 1.73 8.18
C THR A 123 9.09 1.03 9.16
N GLY A 124 10.21 0.51 8.63
CA GLY A 124 11.25 -0.18 9.39
C GLY A 124 11.06 -1.70 9.49
N ARG A 125 9.96 -2.24 8.95
CA ARG A 125 9.66 -3.68 8.93
C ARG A 125 9.66 -4.26 7.52
N GLU A 126 9.69 -3.43 6.49
CA GLU A 126 9.69 -3.87 5.08
C GLU A 126 10.82 -4.86 4.80
N GLN A 127 12.01 -4.61 5.35
CA GLN A 127 13.15 -5.49 5.14
C GLN A 127 12.97 -6.87 5.80
N ARG A 128 12.35 -6.94 6.99
CA ARG A 128 12.06 -8.23 7.66
C ARG A 128 11.02 -9.02 6.88
N LEU A 129 9.96 -8.36 6.43
CA LEU A 129 8.91 -8.97 5.61
C LEU A 129 9.45 -9.46 4.26
N ALA A 130 10.27 -8.65 3.60
CA ALA A 130 10.92 -9.05 2.34
C ALA A 130 11.84 -10.26 2.54
N LYS A 131 12.63 -10.30 3.62
CA LYS A 131 13.47 -11.46 3.97
C LYS A 131 12.65 -12.72 4.25
N ALA A 132 11.46 -12.58 4.81
CA ALA A 132 10.54 -13.69 5.04
C ALA A 132 9.76 -14.11 3.79
N GLY A 133 10.07 -13.55 2.62
CA GLY A 133 9.39 -13.88 1.37
C GLY A 133 7.92 -13.46 1.38
N LEU A 134 7.59 -12.34 2.03
CA LEU A 134 6.24 -11.81 2.10
C LEU A 134 6.03 -10.64 1.14
N MET A 135 4.79 -10.52 0.68
CA MET A 135 4.27 -9.41 -0.11
C MET A 135 3.24 -8.63 0.70
N VAL A 136 3.09 -7.34 0.41
CA VAL A 136 2.13 -6.46 1.06
C VAL A 136 1.27 -5.71 0.05
N ALA A 137 0.08 -5.29 0.45
CA ALA A 137 -0.63 -4.22 -0.25
C ALA A 137 -0.24 -2.85 0.35
N ASP A 138 0.29 -1.95 -0.48
CA ASP A 138 0.53 -0.55 -0.08
C ASP A 138 -0.78 0.25 -0.15
N SER A 139 -1.64 0.04 0.85
CA SER A 139 -2.95 0.67 0.97
C SER A 139 -3.12 1.26 2.37
N PRO A 140 -3.82 2.40 2.53
CA PRO A 140 -4.11 2.96 3.86
C PRO A 140 -5.09 2.11 4.69
N ALA A 141 -5.80 1.19 4.05
CA ALA A 141 -6.76 0.29 4.67
C ALA A 141 -6.88 -1.03 3.87
N ILE A 142 -7.45 -2.04 4.51
CA ILE A 142 -7.97 -3.24 3.85
C ILE A 142 -9.30 -2.86 3.19
N TRP A 143 -9.43 -3.17 1.89
CA TRP A 143 -10.67 -3.03 1.16
C TRP A 143 -11.35 -4.39 1.07
N LEU A 144 -12.35 -4.63 1.90
CA LEU A 144 -13.04 -5.92 1.94
C LEU A 144 -14.37 -5.83 1.19
N ASP A 145 -14.59 -6.70 0.21
CA ASP A 145 -15.91 -6.98 -0.34
C ASP A 145 -16.62 -7.97 0.61
N PRO A 146 -17.65 -7.52 1.35
CA PRO A 146 -18.33 -8.38 2.32
C PRO A 146 -19.22 -9.43 1.66
N VAL A 147 -19.56 -9.29 0.37
CA VAL A 147 -20.40 -10.25 -0.36
C VAL A 147 -19.59 -11.44 -0.81
N THR A 148 -18.38 -11.21 -1.34
CA THR A 148 -17.51 -12.28 -1.83
C THR A 148 -16.45 -12.75 -0.83
N ASN A 149 -16.29 -12.02 0.29
CA ASN A 149 -15.22 -12.23 1.26
C ASN A 149 -13.82 -12.13 0.63
N GLU A 150 -13.66 -11.18 -0.28
CA GLU A 150 -12.41 -10.93 -0.98
C GLU A 150 -11.86 -9.56 -0.61
N VAL A 151 -10.54 -9.50 -0.51
CA VAL A 151 -9.81 -8.25 -0.41
C VAL A 151 -9.55 -7.72 -1.81
N VAL A 152 -9.87 -6.45 -2.00
CA VAL A 152 -9.53 -5.70 -3.21
C VAL A 152 -8.18 -5.02 -2.98
N VAL A 153 -7.14 -5.46 -3.67
CA VAL A 153 -5.85 -4.75 -3.71
C VAL A 153 -5.89 -3.77 -4.88
N GLY A 154 -5.57 -2.50 -4.61
CA GLY A 154 -5.61 -1.41 -5.59
C GLY A 154 -6.47 -0.26 -5.10
N ALA A 155 -7.01 0.52 -6.04
CA ALA A 155 -7.76 1.75 -5.77
C ALA A 155 -9.25 1.57 -6.12
N PRO A 156 -10.06 0.97 -5.23
CA PRO A 156 -11.49 0.77 -5.51
C PRO A 156 -12.18 2.10 -5.78
N GLY A 157 -13.03 2.14 -6.81
CA GLY A 157 -13.76 3.36 -7.22
C GLY A 157 -12.90 4.43 -7.92
N VAL A 158 -11.59 4.20 -8.09
CA VAL A 158 -10.69 5.13 -8.79
C VAL A 158 -10.24 4.50 -10.11
N SER A 159 -10.57 5.17 -11.22
CA SER A 159 -10.07 4.79 -12.54
C SER A 159 -8.92 5.72 -12.93
N PHE A 160 -7.72 5.17 -13.12
CA PHE A 160 -6.54 5.95 -13.52
C PHE A 160 -5.71 5.18 -14.55
N ASP A 161 -4.98 5.93 -15.38
CA ASP A 161 -4.02 5.34 -16.31
C ASP A 161 -2.69 5.01 -15.60
N SER A 162 -2.49 3.74 -15.27
CA SER A 162 -1.27 3.27 -14.64
C SER A 162 -0.05 3.29 -15.57
N SER A 163 -0.26 3.30 -16.89
CA SER A 163 0.85 3.24 -17.87
C SER A 163 1.70 4.50 -17.83
N SER A 164 1.07 5.67 -17.67
CA SER A 164 1.73 6.96 -17.48
C SER A 164 2.62 6.98 -16.23
N LEU A 165 2.13 6.46 -15.10
CA LEU A 165 2.91 6.36 -13.86
C LEU A 165 4.08 5.37 -13.99
N MET A 166 3.87 4.26 -14.68
CA MET A 166 4.92 3.26 -14.93
C MET A 166 5.99 3.77 -15.89
N SER A 167 5.62 4.59 -16.88
CA SER A 167 6.58 5.25 -17.76
C SER A 167 7.43 6.24 -16.97
N LEU A 168 6.79 7.11 -16.17
CA LEU A 168 7.48 8.06 -15.30
C LEU A 168 8.47 7.38 -14.35
N ALA A 169 8.05 6.28 -13.72
CA ALA A 169 8.89 5.55 -12.76
C ALA A 169 10.21 5.03 -13.36
N LYS A 170 10.27 4.76 -14.68
CA LYS A 170 11.49 4.32 -15.37
C LYS A 170 12.57 5.40 -15.42
N GLY A 171 12.19 6.67 -15.30
CA GLY A 171 13.13 7.80 -15.27
C GLY A 171 13.89 7.94 -13.95
N PHE A 172 13.51 7.17 -12.92
CA PHE A 172 14.10 7.27 -11.58
C PHE A 172 15.01 6.10 -11.24
N PRO A 173 16.11 6.34 -10.50
CA PRO A 173 17.01 5.29 -10.07
C PRO A 173 16.34 4.27 -9.14
N ARG A 174 16.76 3.01 -9.21
CA ARG A 174 16.47 2.01 -8.17
C ARG A 174 17.49 2.12 -7.05
N LEU A 175 17.04 2.54 -5.87
CA LEU A 175 17.91 2.89 -4.73
C LEU A 175 18.25 1.68 -3.82
N GLY A 176 17.78 0.49 -4.20
CA GLY A 176 18.02 -0.78 -3.53
C GLY A 176 16.81 -1.72 -3.60
N ALA A 177 16.87 -2.80 -2.83
CA ALA A 177 15.75 -3.72 -2.69
C ALA A 177 14.62 -3.09 -1.88
N ASP A 178 13.39 -3.40 -2.28
CA ASP A 178 12.17 -2.99 -1.60
C ASP A 178 11.32 -4.23 -1.30
N ILE A 179 10.30 -4.09 -0.45
CA ILE A 179 9.33 -5.16 -0.26
C ILE A 179 8.54 -5.41 -1.55
N SER A 180 8.26 -6.67 -1.83
CA SER A 180 7.41 -7.05 -2.95
C SER A 180 5.96 -6.64 -2.67
N LEU A 181 5.27 -6.12 -3.70
CA LEU A 181 3.90 -5.64 -3.57
C LEU A 181 2.93 -6.59 -4.24
N LEU A 182 1.77 -6.78 -3.62
CA LEU A 182 0.64 -7.44 -4.25
C LEU A 182 0.20 -6.65 -5.49
N SER A 183 -0.01 -7.38 -6.58
CA SER A 183 -0.60 -6.82 -7.79
C SER A 183 -2.04 -6.36 -7.52
N PRO A 184 -2.55 -5.34 -8.22
CA PRO A 184 -3.97 -5.01 -8.14
C PRO A 184 -4.85 -6.20 -8.55
N GLY A 185 -5.93 -6.44 -7.80
CA GLY A 185 -6.79 -7.59 -8.02
C GLY A 185 -7.67 -7.93 -6.82
N ARG A 186 -8.41 -9.03 -6.93
CA ARG A 186 -9.24 -9.59 -5.84
C ARG A 186 -8.56 -10.82 -5.27
N TYR A 187 -8.60 -10.96 -3.96
CA TYR A 187 -7.88 -11.99 -3.22
C TYR A 187 -8.78 -12.60 -2.13
N PRO A 188 -9.04 -13.91 -2.12
CA PRO A 188 -9.81 -14.54 -1.05
C PRO A 188 -9.10 -14.41 0.30
N VAL A 189 -9.87 -14.16 1.35
CA VAL A 189 -9.35 -14.05 2.73
C VAL A 189 -9.21 -15.45 3.34
N HIS A 190 -7.98 -15.79 3.77
CA HIS A 190 -7.66 -17.12 4.32
C HIS A 190 -7.24 -17.10 5.79
N ALA A 191 -6.70 -15.99 6.26
CA ALA A 191 -6.43 -15.83 7.68
C ALA A 191 -6.58 -14.39 8.10
N VAL A 192 -6.92 -14.24 9.37
CA VAL A 192 -7.00 -12.94 10.01
C VAL A 192 -6.34 -13.02 11.36
N SER A 193 -5.60 -11.98 11.69
CA SER A 193 -5.28 -11.70 13.08
C SER A 193 -6.13 -10.54 13.58
N ALA A 194 -6.88 -10.79 14.67
CA ALA A 194 -7.79 -9.84 15.28
C ALA A 194 -7.61 -9.81 16.80
N ARG A 195 -7.74 -8.62 17.40
CA ARG A 195 -7.68 -8.43 18.86
C ARG A 195 -9.03 -8.73 19.50
N GLY A 196 -9.24 -10.00 19.85
CA GLY A 196 -10.38 -10.42 20.67
C GLY A 196 -11.74 -10.38 19.96
N ALA A 197 -12.78 -10.76 20.71
CA ALA A 197 -14.12 -11.06 20.17
C ALA A 197 -14.97 -9.84 19.76
N HIS A 198 -14.58 -8.62 20.15
CA HIS A 198 -15.34 -7.38 19.89
C HIS A 198 -14.71 -6.50 18.80
N ASP A 199 -13.73 -7.02 18.08
CA ASP A 199 -13.07 -6.29 17.01
C ASP A 199 -13.93 -6.21 15.74
N PRO A 200 -14.00 -5.08 15.01
CA PRO A 200 -14.78 -4.97 13.78
C PRO A 200 -14.40 -6.01 12.73
N LEU A 201 -13.12 -6.41 12.68
CA LEU A 201 -12.62 -7.45 11.80
C LEU A 201 -13.15 -8.82 12.24
N SER A 202 -13.13 -9.13 13.54
CA SER A 202 -13.76 -10.34 14.11
C SER A 202 -15.26 -10.43 13.83
N ALA A 203 -16.00 -9.31 13.93
CA ALA A 203 -17.44 -9.27 13.67
C ALA A 203 -17.79 -9.48 12.19
N LEU A 204 -17.02 -8.90 11.26
CA LEU A 204 -17.17 -9.09 9.82
C LEU A 204 -16.88 -10.54 9.38
N LEU A 205 -15.91 -11.19 10.01
CA LEU A 205 -15.52 -12.56 9.68
C LEU A 205 -16.43 -13.62 10.30
N ALA A 206 -17.12 -13.30 11.41
CA ALA A 206 -18.21 -14.14 11.90
C ALA A 206 -19.35 -14.26 10.89
N PHE A 207 -19.50 -13.28 9.99
CA PHE A 207 -20.45 -13.31 8.88
C PHE A 207 -19.93 -14.11 7.67
N ALA A 208 -18.61 -14.15 7.44
CA ALA A 208 -17.96 -14.91 6.38
C ALA A 208 -16.58 -15.45 6.83
N PRO A 209 -16.51 -16.66 7.42
CA PRO A 209 -15.26 -17.18 7.99
C PRO A 209 -14.24 -17.55 6.90
N PRO A 210 -12.93 -17.37 7.15
CA PRO A 210 -11.88 -17.73 6.21
C PRO A 210 -11.78 -19.26 6.03
N SER A 211 -11.27 -19.70 4.86
CA SER A 211 -10.94 -21.10 4.60
C SER A 211 -9.75 -21.58 5.45
N GLU A 212 -9.80 -22.81 5.99
CA GLU A 212 -8.78 -23.36 6.91
C GLU A 212 -7.34 -23.31 6.38
N GLY A 213 -6.35 -23.00 7.25
CA GLY A 213 -4.94 -23.36 6.97
C GLY A 213 -3.84 -22.40 7.47
N TRP A 214 -4.16 -21.32 8.17
CA TRP A 214 -3.17 -20.40 8.76
C TRP A 214 -3.46 -20.19 10.26
N PRO A 215 -2.42 -20.02 11.10
CA PRO A 215 -2.61 -19.90 12.54
C PRO A 215 -3.40 -18.63 12.89
N LEU A 216 -4.52 -18.81 13.59
CA LEU A 216 -5.22 -17.72 14.27
C LEU A 216 -4.33 -17.24 15.43
N ALA A 217 -4.03 -15.96 15.48
CA ALA A 217 -3.23 -15.35 16.54
C ALA A 217 -3.93 -14.11 17.09
N GLU A 218 -3.86 -13.94 18.41
CA GLU A 218 -4.60 -12.93 19.20
C GLU A 218 -4.17 -11.47 18.93
N SER A 219 -3.05 -11.28 18.21
CA SER A 219 -2.50 -9.98 17.85
C SER A 219 -1.85 -10.02 16.47
N GLY A 220 -2.12 -9.01 15.62
CA GLY A 220 -1.57 -8.94 14.27
C GLY A 220 -0.04 -8.87 14.23
N LEU A 221 0.55 -8.36 15.32
CA LEU A 221 1.99 -8.30 15.50
C LEU A 221 2.57 -9.63 15.96
N GLU A 222 1.88 -10.36 16.84
CA GLU A 222 2.30 -11.69 17.27
C GLU A 222 2.09 -12.71 16.15
N ALA A 223 1.03 -12.58 15.37
CA ALA A 223 0.80 -13.35 14.16
C ALA A 223 1.93 -13.14 13.16
N LEU A 224 2.35 -11.88 13.00
CA LEU A 224 3.44 -11.52 12.11
C LEU A 224 4.79 -11.98 12.64
N ASP A 225 5.12 -11.73 13.92
CA ASP A 225 6.38 -12.18 14.52
C ASP A 225 6.44 -13.72 14.59
N ALA A 226 5.36 -14.41 14.95
CA ALA A 226 5.30 -15.89 14.90
C ALA A 226 5.43 -16.43 13.47
N LEU A 227 4.96 -15.69 12.47
CA LEU A 227 5.15 -16.06 11.07
C LEU A 227 6.60 -15.79 10.62
N LEU A 228 7.19 -14.67 11.03
CA LEU A 228 8.59 -14.34 10.80
C LEU A 228 9.54 -15.34 11.49
N ASP A 229 9.18 -15.85 12.67
CA ASP A 229 9.96 -16.83 13.43
C ASP A 229 9.81 -18.26 12.90
N ARG A 230 8.75 -18.55 12.13
CA ARG A 230 8.49 -19.86 11.49
C ARG A 230 9.07 -19.98 10.09
N VAL A 231 9.38 -18.86 9.45
CA VAL A 231 10.06 -18.85 8.15
C VAL A 231 11.55 -18.97 8.44
N GLU A 232 12.18 -20.06 8.02
CA GLU A 232 13.65 -20.12 7.97
C GLU A 232 14.12 -18.92 7.15
N ILE A 233 14.76 -17.97 7.83
CA ILE A 233 15.42 -16.85 7.16
C ILE A 233 16.55 -17.50 6.35
N ILE A 234 16.34 -17.63 5.05
CA ILE A 234 17.41 -18.00 4.13
C ILE A 234 18.38 -16.82 4.16
N GLU A 235 19.37 -16.90 5.05
CA GLU A 235 20.50 -15.99 5.02
C GLU A 235 21.18 -16.19 3.67
N GLY A 236 21.10 -15.17 2.81
CA GLY A 236 21.79 -15.12 1.54
C GLY A 236 23.30 -15.09 1.74
N ASN A 237 23.88 -16.24 2.05
CA ASN A 237 25.29 -16.55 2.02
C ASN A 237 25.46 -17.86 1.26
N ASP A 238 25.36 -17.77 -0.07
CA ASP A 238 26.25 -18.50 -0.98
C ASP A 238 25.96 -18.06 -2.43
N ILE A 239 26.51 -16.91 -2.80
CA ILE A 239 26.91 -16.65 -4.20
C ILE A 239 28.42 -16.42 -4.16
N ARG A 240 29.15 -17.52 -3.97
CA ARG A 240 30.52 -17.68 -4.49
C ARG A 240 30.53 -18.99 -5.27
N GLY A 241 30.63 -18.84 -6.59
CA GLY A 241 30.71 -19.91 -7.58
C GLY A 241 30.60 -19.30 -8.96
#